data_AF-W0DJF6-F1
#
_entry.id   AF-W0DJF6-F1
#
_cell.length_a   1.000
_cell.length_b   1.000
_cell.length_c   1.000
_cell.angle_alpha   90.00
_cell.angle_beta   90.00
_cell.angle_gamma   90.00
#
_symmetry.space_group_name_H-M   'P 1'
#
loop_
_entity.id
_entity.type
_entity.pdbx_description
1 polymer ?
#
loop_
_entity_poly.entity_id
_entity_poly.type
_entity_poly.pdbx_seq_one_letter_code
_entity_poly.pdbx_strand_id
1 'polypeptide(L)'
;MHMKRGSKAVGQQLAEIAERLPEEQQRTLLEFAQFLLARVPEAEDAPLPEPKPIPRPEEESVIKAMRRLSETYFMLDRGPLFNEASALMGQHVMQGKPAAEVIDELEVVFAAHYERVRSSS
;
A
#
# COMPACT_ATOMS: atom_id res chain seq x y z
N MET A 1 4.23 12.22 -5.16
CA MET A 1 3.15 11.62 -5.98
C MET A 1 2.69 12.59 -7.07
N HIS A 2 3.25 12.54 -8.28
CA HIS A 2 2.75 13.35 -9.43
C HIS A 2 2.71 12.61 -10.78
N MET A 3 2.91 11.28 -10.80
CA MET A 3 3.10 10.53 -12.06
C MET A 3 1.79 10.19 -12.83
N LYS A 4 0.61 10.32 -12.22
CA LYS A 4 -0.65 9.81 -12.80
C LYS A 4 -1.16 10.56 -14.04
N ARG A 5 -0.85 11.86 -14.21
CA ARG A 5 -1.35 12.63 -15.38
C ARG A 5 -0.59 12.37 -16.68
N GLY A 6 0.72 12.12 -16.60
CA GLY A 6 1.54 11.84 -17.79
C GLY A 6 1.23 10.49 -18.44
N SER A 7 1.02 9.45 -17.62
CA SER A 7 0.73 8.09 -18.11
C SER A 7 -0.58 7.99 -18.90
N LYS A 8 -1.62 8.75 -18.53
CA LYS A 8 -2.90 8.74 -19.25
C LYS A 8 -2.79 9.31 -20.66
N ALA A 9 -2.02 10.38 -20.85
CA ALA A 9 -1.80 10.99 -22.16
C ALA A 9 -0.97 10.08 -23.07
N VAL A 10 0.08 9.44 -22.52
CA VAL A 10 0.92 8.48 -23.26
C VAL A 10 0.10 7.25 -23.69
N GLY A 11 -0.78 6.74 -22.81
CA GLY A 11 -1.66 5.62 -23.14
C GLY A 11 -2.62 5.92 -24.29
N GLN A 12 -3.18 7.13 -24.35
CA GLN A 12 -4.04 7.56 -25.47
C GLN A 12 -3.26 7.62 -26.79
N GLN A 13 -2.06 8.18 -26.79
CA GLN A 13 -1.22 8.25 -27.99
C GLN A 13 -0.79 6.87 -28.50
N LEU A 14 -0.46 5.94 -27.59
CA LEU A 14 -0.14 4.55 -27.97
C LEU A 14 -1.33 3.84 -28.61
N ALA A 15 -2.55 4.06 -28.11
CA ALA A 15 -3.76 3.48 -28.70
C ALA A 15 -4.01 4.02 -30.12
N GLU A 16 -3.92 5.34 -30.32
CA GLU A 16 -4.06 5.97 -31.65
C GLU A 16 -3.01 5.46 -32.67
N ILE A 17 -1.78 5.21 -32.21
CA ILE A 17 -0.72 4.64 -33.04
C ILE A 17 -1.04 3.18 -33.39
N ALA A 18 -1.44 2.37 -32.41
CA ALA A 18 -1.75 0.95 -32.62
C ALA A 18 -2.90 0.74 -33.62
N GLU A 19 -3.95 1.57 -33.56
CA GLU A 19 -5.10 1.52 -34.49
C GLU A 19 -4.70 1.72 -35.96
N ARG A 20 -3.57 2.41 -36.21
CA ARG A 20 -3.08 2.72 -37.56
C ARG A 20 -2.03 1.73 -38.06
N LEU A 21 -1.58 0.81 -37.20
CA LEU A 21 -0.59 -0.22 -37.55
C LEU A 21 -1.27 -1.49 -38.09
N PRO A 22 -0.65 -2.20 -39.05
CA PRO A 22 -1.09 -3.55 -39.37
C PRO A 22 -0.85 -4.52 -38.20
N GLU A 23 -1.59 -5.63 -38.19
CA GLU A 23 -1.65 -6.56 -37.04
C GLU A 23 -0.26 -7.07 -36.61
N GLU A 24 0.62 -7.36 -37.57
CA GLU A 24 1.99 -7.80 -37.30
C GLU A 24 2.77 -6.74 -36.50
N GLN A 25 2.67 -5.47 -36.88
CA GLN A 25 3.37 -4.38 -36.20
C GLN A 25 2.72 -4.02 -34.86
N GLN A 26 1.42 -4.26 -34.69
CA GLN A 26 0.76 -4.17 -33.37
C GLN A 26 1.34 -5.20 -32.39
N ARG A 27 1.59 -6.44 -32.85
CA ARG A 27 2.23 -7.47 -32.03
C ARG A 27 3.65 -7.08 -31.63
N THR A 28 4.45 -6.58 -32.57
CA THR A 28 5.81 -6.07 -32.26
C THR A 28 5.77 -4.93 -31.23
N LEU A 29 4.80 -4.00 -31.34
CA LEU A 29 4.64 -2.92 -30.38
C LEU A 29 4.32 -3.44 -28.97
N LEU A 30 3.44 -4.44 -28.88
CA LEU A 30 3.09 -5.08 -27.61
C LEU A 30 4.28 -5.81 -26.98
N GLU A 31 5.01 -6.60 -27.76
CA GLU A 31 6.22 -7.29 -27.31
C GLU A 31 7.27 -6.32 -26.79
N PHE A 32 7.46 -5.19 -27.49
CA PHE A 32 8.40 -4.17 -27.05
C PHE A 32 7.95 -3.47 -25.76
N ALA A 33 6.66 -3.17 -25.62
CA ALA A 33 6.11 -2.62 -24.38
C ALA A 33 6.29 -3.58 -23.19
N GLN A 34 6.09 -4.88 -23.40
CA GLN A 34 6.35 -5.92 -22.40
C GLN A 34 7.84 -6.04 -22.06
N PHE A 35 8.72 -5.97 -23.07
CA PHE A 35 10.16 -5.96 -22.86
C PHE A 35 10.62 -4.76 -22.02
N LEU A 36 10.07 -3.57 -22.28
CA LEU A 36 10.34 -2.38 -21.47
C LEU A 36 9.82 -2.56 -20.04
N LEU A 37 8.63 -3.14 -19.86
CA LEU A 37 8.07 -3.43 -18.55
C LEU A 37 8.97 -4.37 -17.74
N ALA A 38 9.46 -5.45 -18.35
CA ALA A 38 10.37 -6.41 -17.72
C ALA A 38 11.75 -5.83 -17.37
N ARG A 39 12.13 -4.68 -17.94
CA ARG A 39 13.40 -3.99 -17.66
C ARG A 39 13.27 -2.84 -16.68
N VAL A 40 12.05 -2.44 -16.35
CA VAL A 40 11.85 -1.67 -15.14
C VAL A 40 12.27 -2.61 -14.02
N PRO A 41 13.34 -2.30 -13.26
CA PRO A 41 13.62 -3.09 -12.07
C PRO A 41 12.33 -3.08 -11.28
N GLU A 42 11.75 -4.26 -11.07
CA GLU A 42 10.60 -4.42 -10.21
C GLU A 42 10.95 -3.62 -8.96
N ALA A 43 10.20 -2.54 -8.71
CA ALA A 43 10.27 -1.89 -7.41
C ALA A 43 9.83 -2.87 -6.29
N GLU A 44 9.40 -4.08 -6.67
CA GLU A 44 9.06 -5.23 -5.85
C GLU A 44 10.31 -5.97 -5.30
N ASP A 45 11.47 -5.92 -5.97
CA ASP A 45 12.70 -6.59 -5.48
C ASP A 45 13.46 -5.79 -4.41
N ALA A 46 13.05 -4.55 -4.13
CA ALA A 46 13.59 -3.83 -2.98
C ALA A 46 13.00 -4.47 -1.72
N PRO A 47 13.82 -5.01 -0.80
CA PRO A 47 13.31 -5.63 0.41
C PRO A 47 12.39 -4.66 1.13
N LEU A 48 11.18 -5.13 1.46
CA LEU A 48 10.19 -4.33 2.16
C LEU A 48 10.87 -3.67 3.37
N PRO A 49 10.88 -2.33 3.49
CA PRO A 49 11.60 -1.66 4.56
C PRO A 49 11.19 -2.19 5.93
N GLU A 50 12.12 -2.27 6.86
CA GLU A 50 11.80 -2.71 8.23
C GLU A 50 10.95 -1.66 8.96
N PRO A 51 10.07 -2.09 9.89
CA PRO A 51 9.34 -1.19 10.76
C PRO A 51 10.28 -0.35 11.61
N LYS A 52 9.96 0.94 11.77
CA LYS A 52 10.69 1.82 12.68
C LYS A 52 10.16 1.61 14.09
N PRO A 53 10.92 1.04 15.03
CA PRO A 53 10.41 0.79 16.38
C PRO A 53 10.16 2.13 17.08
N ILE A 54 8.87 2.48 17.26
CA ILE A 54 8.44 3.63 18.05
C ILE A 54 7.81 3.09 19.34
N PRO A 55 8.41 3.33 20.52
CA PRO A 55 7.92 2.78 21.77
C PRO A 55 6.54 3.34 22.11
N ARG A 56 5.71 2.48 22.72
CA ARG A 56 4.42 2.88 23.26
C ARG A 56 4.60 3.77 24.51
N PRO A 57 3.98 4.96 24.57
CA PRO A 57 3.99 5.78 25.77
C PRO A 57 3.09 5.16 26.88
N GLU A 58 3.38 5.49 28.14
CA GLU A 58 2.65 4.95 29.31
C GLU A 58 1.14 5.21 29.24
N GLU A 59 0.76 6.41 28.81
CA GLU A 59 -0.62 6.79 28.57
C GLU A 59 -0.84 7.09 27.08
N GLU A 60 -1.59 6.21 26.42
CA GLU A 60 -1.85 6.31 24.99
C GLU A 60 -3.35 6.23 24.69
N SER A 61 -3.83 7.14 23.84
CA SER A 61 -5.17 7.04 23.26
C SER A 61 -5.14 6.26 21.95
N VAL A 62 -6.25 5.63 21.57
CA VAL A 62 -6.37 4.85 20.33
C VAL A 62 -5.94 5.66 19.08
N ILE A 63 -6.27 6.95 19.03
CA ILE A 63 -5.87 7.84 17.93
C ILE A 63 -4.35 8.04 17.89
N LYS A 64 -3.71 8.21 19.06
CA LYS A 64 -2.24 8.34 19.16
C LYS A 64 -1.56 7.03 18.76
N ALA A 65 -2.10 5.89 19.19
CA ALA A 65 -1.63 4.57 18.79
C ALA A 65 -1.71 4.36 17.28
N MET A 66 -2.85 4.68 16.63
CA MET A 66 -2.94 4.59 15.17
C MET A 66 -1.86 5.44 14.46
N ARG A 67 -1.60 6.65 14.97
CA ARG A 67 -0.56 7.52 14.40
C ARG A 67 0.82 6.89 14.58
N ARG A 68 1.16 6.45 15.80
CA ARG A 68 2.42 5.75 16.11
C ARG A 68 2.61 4.51 15.25
N LEU A 69 1.58 3.67 15.10
CA LEU A 69 1.64 2.46 14.29
C LEU A 69 1.74 2.77 12.79
N SER A 70 1.07 3.80 12.30
CA SER A 70 1.23 4.28 10.92
C SER A 70 2.63 4.82 10.63
N GLU A 71 3.32 5.35 11.63
CA GLU A 71 4.71 5.80 11.53
C GLU A 71 5.70 4.63 11.67
N THR A 72 5.38 3.66 12.54
CA THR A 72 6.13 2.41 12.71
C THR A 72 6.15 1.60 11.41
N TYR A 73 4.96 1.41 10.82
CA TYR A 73 4.74 0.66 9.59
C TYR A 73 4.52 1.60 8.38
N PHE A 74 5.42 2.55 8.19
CA PHE A 74 5.32 3.59 7.15
C PHE A 74 5.27 3.06 5.71
N MET A 75 5.67 1.81 5.50
CA MET A 75 5.69 1.11 4.21
C MET A 75 4.33 0.47 3.84
N LEU A 76 3.38 0.35 4.79
CA LEU A 76 2.08 -0.25 4.52
C LEU A 76 1.09 0.74 3.90
N ASP A 77 0.21 0.23 3.02
CA ASP A 77 -0.93 1.01 2.53
C ASP A 77 -1.90 1.28 3.68
N ARG A 78 -2.20 2.56 3.89
CA ARG A 78 -3.06 3.03 4.96
C ARG A 78 -4.53 2.71 4.68
N GLY A 79 -4.94 2.58 3.42
CA GLY A 79 -6.35 2.35 3.06
C GLY A 79 -6.99 1.14 3.75
N PRO A 80 -6.43 -0.08 3.58
CA PRO A 80 -6.92 -1.29 4.24
C PRO A 80 -6.89 -1.19 5.78
N LEU A 81 -5.80 -0.64 6.34
CA LEU A 81 -5.60 -0.49 7.78
C LEU A 81 -6.62 0.47 8.42
N PHE A 82 -7.02 1.54 7.73
CA PHE A 82 -8.02 2.49 8.23
C PHE A 82 -9.42 1.87 8.35
N ASN A 83 -9.79 0.91 7.49
CA ASN A 83 -11.11 0.26 7.55
C ASN A 83 -11.23 -0.64 8.80
N GLU A 84 -10.21 -1.46 9.07
CA GLU A 84 -10.17 -2.31 10.27
C GLU A 84 -10.03 -1.47 11.55
N ALA A 85 -9.19 -0.43 11.53
CA ALA A 85 -9.05 0.46 12.68
C ALA A 85 -10.33 1.28 12.97
N SER A 86 -11.11 1.63 11.95
CA SER A 86 -12.41 2.30 12.14
C SER A 86 -13.43 1.39 12.83
N ALA A 87 -13.42 0.09 12.53
CA ALA A 87 -14.27 -0.89 13.22
C ALA A 87 -13.89 -1.02 14.71
N LEU A 88 -12.58 -1.08 15.00
CA LEU A 88 -12.06 -1.14 16.37
C LEU A 88 -12.38 0.13 17.17
N MET A 89 -12.28 1.31 16.56
CA MET A 89 -12.73 2.57 17.18
C MET A 89 -14.24 2.58 17.43
N GLY A 90 -15.04 2.02 16.52
CA GLY A 90 -16.47 1.83 16.72
C GLY A 90 -16.77 0.97 17.95
N GLN A 91 -16.03 -0.13 18.15
CA GLN A 91 -16.16 -0.96 19.34
C GLN A 91 -15.71 -0.23 20.63
N HIS A 92 -14.62 0.53 20.58
CA HIS A 92 -14.17 1.36 21.71
C HIS A 92 -15.27 2.33 22.17
N VAL A 93 -15.88 3.04 21.22
CA VAL A 93 -16.88 4.08 21.50
C VAL A 93 -18.24 3.48 21.86
N MET A 94 -18.67 2.41 21.20
CA MET A 94 -20.01 1.83 21.39
C MET A 94 -20.08 0.81 22.53
N GLN A 95 -19.00 0.04 22.75
CA GLN A 95 -18.97 -1.06 23.73
C GLN A 95 -18.15 -0.71 24.98
N GLY A 96 -17.52 0.47 25.02
CA GLY A 96 -16.73 0.93 26.16
C GLY A 96 -15.45 0.13 26.38
N LYS A 97 -14.94 -0.53 25.34
CA LYS A 97 -13.73 -1.36 25.43
C LYS A 97 -12.54 -0.52 25.89
N PRO A 98 -11.71 -0.97 26.84
CA PRO A 98 -10.56 -0.19 27.28
C PRO A 98 -9.61 0.19 26.14
N ALA A 99 -9.07 1.41 26.18
CA ALA A 99 -8.15 1.88 25.14
C ALA A 99 -6.92 0.96 25.01
N ALA A 100 -6.43 0.41 26.13
CA ALA A 100 -5.29 -0.49 26.13
C ALA A 100 -5.54 -1.76 25.28
N GLU A 101 -6.70 -2.41 25.45
CA GLU A 101 -7.06 -3.61 24.70
C GLU A 101 -7.21 -3.31 23.19
N VAL A 102 -7.80 -2.17 22.85
CA VAL A 102 -7.95 -1.74 21.45
C VAL A 102 -6.58 -1.48 20.81
N ILE A 103 -5.64 -0.91 21.57
CA ILE A 103 -4.27 -0.66 21.11
C ILE A 103 -3.54 -1.98 20.87
N ASP A 104 -3.69 -2.96 21.77
CA ASP A 104 -3.05 -4.27 21.61
C ASP A 104 -3.57 -4.98 20.34
N GLU A 105 -4.87 -4.87 20.05
CA GLU A 105 -5.45 -5.41 18.80
C GLU A 105 -4.96 -4.69 17.55
N LEU A 106 -4.83 -3.37 17.61
CA LEU A 106 -4.23 -2.60 16.51
C LEU A 106 -2.77 -3.03 16.25
N GLU A 107 -1.98 -3.28 17.30
CA GLU A 107 -0.61 -3.76 17.16
C GLU A 107 -0.54 -5.11 16.43
N VAL A 108 -1.44 -6.04 16.75
CA VAL A 108 -1.56 -7.34 16.07
C VAL A 108 -1.96 -7.17 14.60
N VAL A 109 -2.94 -6.31 14.31
CA VAL A 109 -3.40 -6.04 12.93
C VAL A 109 -2.27 -5.50 12.06
N PHE A 110 -1.55 -4.48 12.55
CA PHE A 110 -0.44 -3.88 11.82
C PHE A 110 0.70 -4.88 11.60
N ALA A 111 1.08 -5.66 12.61
CA ALA A 111 2.11 -6.69 12.49
C ALA A 111 1.71 -7.78 11.49
N ALA A 112 0.47 -8.28 11.55
CA ALA A 112 -0.02 -9.30 10.62
C ALA A 112 -0.09 -8.79 9.17
N HIS A 113 -0.45 -7.51 8.97
CA HIS A 113 -0.45 -6.91 7.65
C HIS A 113 0.97 -6.74 7.10
N TYR A 114 1.94 -6.37 7.95
CA TYR A 114 3.34 -6.32 7.56
C TYR A 114 3.87 -7.68 7.11
N GLU A 115 3.65 -8.72 7.92
CA GLU A 115 4.10 -10.07 7.57
C GLU A 115 3.45 -10.60 6.29
N ARG A 116 2.16 -10.31 6.07
CA ARG A 116 1.48 -10.71 4.82
C ARG A 116 2.07 -10.03 3.59
N VAL A 117 2.39 -8.73 3.67
CA VAL A 117 3.01 -8.02 2.56
C VAL A 117 4.43 -8.55 2.34
N ARG A 118 5.20 -8.73 3.42
CA ARG A 118 6.55 -9.27 3.38
C ARG A 118 6.63 -10.69 2.81
N SER A 119 5.66 -11.56 3.10
CA SER A 119 5.62 -12.93 2.58
C SER A 119 5.09 -13.04 1.14
N SER A 120 4.50 -11.96 0.63
CA SER A 120 3.94 -11.88 -0.73
C SER A 120 4.83 -11.04 -1.66
N SER A 121 5.95 -10.51 -1.14
CA SER A 121 7.02 -9.84 -1.87
C SER A 121 8.22 -10.77 -2.04
#